data_AF-A0A962N2H3-F1
#
_entry.id   AF-A0A962N2H3-F1
#
_cell.length_a   1.000
_cell.length_b   1.000
_cell.length_c   1.000
_cell.angle_alpha   90.00
_cell.angle_beta   90.00
_cell.angle_gamma   90.00
#
_symmetry.space_group_name_H-M   'P 1'
#
loop_
_entity.id
_entity.type
_entity.pdbx_description
1 polymer ?
#
loop_
_entity_poly.entity_id
_entity_poly.type
_entity_poly.pdbx_seq_one_letter_code
_entity_poly.pdbx_strand_id
1 'polypeptide(L)'
;MAVIKLKPTSPGTRFVTRLDKSHLHKGGPFEPLTTSQQKHSGRNNAGRITTRHKGGGSRQKYRIIDWKRDKDGIKGLVERIEHDPNRTSHIALIKYADGERRYILATKGMKPGDEVRSGADSPIKSGNAMQLRHVPVGSIVHNVEMKPGKGGQLARSAGASIQFTSREGLHAFLRLRSGEIRKVHIDCRATI
;
A
#
# COMPACT_ATOMS: atom_id res chain seq x y z
N MET A 1 4.84 2.60 15.10
CA MET A 1 4.44 1.33 15.75
C MET A 1 5.47 1.01 16.81
N ALA A 2 5.03 0.56 17.98
CA ALA A 2 5.95 0.14 19.02
C ALA A 2 6.63 -1.18 18.62
N VAL A 3 7.93 -1.29 18.93
CA VAL A 3 8.70 -2.52 18.81
C VAL A 3 8.79 -3.14 20.20
N ILE A 4 8.27 -4.35 20.34
CA ILE A 4 8.22 -5.10 21.59
C ILE A 4 9.41 -6.06 21.62
N LYS A 5 10.31 -5.89 22.58
CA LYS A 5 11.39 -6.85 22.85
C LYS A 5 10.85 -7.99 23.72
N LEU A 6 11.10 -9.24 23.32
CA LEU A 6 10.69 -10.39 24.12
C LEU A 6 11.60 -10.58 25.33
N LYS A 7 11.06 -11.14 26.42
CA LYS A 7 11.87 -11.60 27.56
C LYS A 7 12.78 -12.75 27.09
N PRO A 8 14.06 -12.79 27.50
CA PRO A 8 15.03 -13.77 27.04
C PRO A 8 14.85 -15.12 27.76
N THR A 9 13.69 -15.76 27.56
CA THR A 9 13.37 -17.07 28.17
C THR A 9 14.10 -18.24 27.51
N SER A 10 14.62 -18.05 26.29
CA SER A 10 15.47 -19.03 25.61
C SER A 10 16.50 -18.32 24.69
N PRO A 11 17.57 -19.02 24.25
CA PRO A 11 18.54 -18.43 23.32
C PRO A 11 17.90 -17.93 22.02
N GLY A 12 16.87 -18.64 21.54
CA GLY A 12 16.14 -18.28 20.32
C GLY A 12 15.26 -17.04 20.45
N THR A 13 14.79 -16.68 21.66
CA THR A 13 13.94 -15.49 21.88
C THR A 13 14.72 -14.26 22.32
N ARG A 14 15.98 -14.42 22.76
CA ARG A 14 16.84 -13.36 23.31
C ARG A 14 16.93 -12.09 22.45
N PHE A 15 17.03 -12.27 21.13
CA PHE A 15 17.16 -11.17 20.16
C PHE A 15 15.89 -10.90 19.37
N VAL A 16 14.82 -11.66 19.62
CA VAL A 16 13.57 -11.52 18.86
C VAL A 16 12.84 -10.25 19.29
N THR A 17 12.56 -9.42 18.30
CA THR A 17 11.69 -8.26 18.42
C THR A 17 10.42 -8.49 17.60
N ARG A 18 9.29 -8.02 18.12
CA ARG A 18 8.00 -8.08 17.43
C ARG A 18 7.43 -6.68 17.25
N LEU A 19 6.69 -6.49 16.18
CA LEU A 19 5.89 -5.28 16.00
C LEU A 19 4.59 -5.42 16.80
N ASP A 20 4.19 -4.34 17.46
CA ASP A 20 2.85 -4.27 18.03
C ASP A 20 1.78 -4.28 16.91
N LYS A 21 0.85 -5.23 17.02
CA LYS A 21 -0.25 -5.48 16.07
C LYS A 21 -1.63 -5.27 16.70
N SER A 22 -1.69 -4.66 17.88
CA SER A 22 -2.93 -4.41 18.64
C SER A 22 -4.04 -3.72 17.84
N HIS A 23 -3.67 -2.78 16.97
CA HIS A 23 -4.57 -2.01 16.11
C HIS A 23 -5.06 -2.75 14.86
N LEU A 24 -4.52 -3.95 14.57
CA LEU A 24 -4.90 -4.74 13.41
C LEU A 24 -6.10 -5.63 13.74
N HIS A 25 -6.91 -5.90 12.73
CA HIS A 25 -8.01 -6.84 12.82
C HIS A 25 -7.52 -8.23 13.21
N LYS A 26 -8.19 -8.85 14.19
CA LYS A 26 -7.85 -10.19 14.71
C LYS A 26 -8.50 -11.33 13.92
N GLY A 27 -9.54 -11.04 13.13
CA GLY A 27 -10.26 -12.03 12.34
C GLY A 27 -9.60 -12.34 10.99
N GLY A 28 -10.35 -13.08 10.16
CA GLY A 28 -9.93 -13.43 8.80
C GLY A 28 -9.99 -12.25 7.81
N PRO A 29 -9.43 -12.42 6.61
CA PRO A 29 -9.58 -11.44 5.54
C PRO A 29 -11.02 -11.43 5.02
N PHE A 30 -11.39 -10.36 4.30
CA PHE A 30 -12.64 -10.31 3.56
C PHE A 30 -12.58 -11.28 2.36
N GLU A 31 -13.31 -12.39 2.47
CA GLU A 31 -13.20 -13.54 1.56
C GLU A 31 -13.35 -13.19 0.08
N PRO A 32 -14.31 -12.33 -0.35
CA PRO A 32 -14.49 -11.98 -1.76
C PRO A 32 -13.28 -11.27 -2.40
N LEU A 33 -12.42 -10.63 -1.59
CA LEU A 33 -11.20 -9.96 -2.07
C LEU A 33 -9.94 -10.82 -1.86
N THR A 34 -10.11 -12.13 -1.66
CA THR A 34 -9.00 -13.08 -1.58
C THR A 34 -8.96 -14.02 -2.76
N THR A 35 -7.76 -14.33 -3.22
CA THR A 35 -7.53 -15.35 -4.26
C THR A 35 -6.41 -16.29 -3.85
N SER A 36 -6.42 -17.50 -4.42
CA SER A 36 -5.35 -18.47 -4.23
C SER A 36 -4.06 -17.97 -4.88
N GLN A 37 -2.94 -18.11 -4.17
CA GLN A 37 -1.63 -17.81 -4.71
C GLN A 37 -0.79 -19.08 -4.76
N GLN A 38 -0.34 -19.46 -5.96
CA GLN A 38 0.58 -20.59 -6.12
C GLN A 38 1.99 -20.18 -5.71
N LYS A 39 2.73 -21.13 -5.12
CA LYS A 39 4.14 -20.94 -4.75
C LYS A 39 5.03 -21.57 -5.81
N HIS A 40 5.82 -20.75 -6.49
CA HIS A 40 6.79 -21.23 -7.48
C HIS A 40 8.14 -21.64 -6.88
N SER A 41 8.41 -21.32 -5.61
CA SER A 41 9.66 -21.68 -4.89
C SER A 41 10.94 -21.36 -5.70
N GLY A 42 10.95 -20.20 -6.38
CA GLY A 42 12.11 -19.74 -7.15
C GLY A 42 12.33 -20.42 -8.51
N ARG A 43 11.39 -21.27 -8.97
CA ARG A 43 11.46 -21.95 -10.27
C ARG A 43 10.68 -21.20 -11.35
N ASN A 44 11.17 -21.25 -12.59
CA ASN A 44 10.48 -20.72 -13.77
C ASN A 44 9.55 -21.77 -14.43
N ASN A 45 8.95 -21.42 -15.57
CA ASN A 45 8.08 -22.30 -16.37
C ASN A 45 8.77 -23.58 -16.87
N ALA A 46 10.10 -23.58 -17.03
CA ALA A 46 10.90 -24.76 -17.38
C ALA A 46 11.28 -25.62 -16.15
N GLY A 47 10.78 -25.29 -14.95
CA GLY A 47 11.09 -26.00 -13.71
C GLY A 47 12.50 -25.72 -13.15
N ARG A 48 13.27 -24.83 -13.77
CA ARG A 48 14.64 -24.51 -13.34
C ARG A 48 14.64 -23.44 -12.26
N ILE A 49 15.52 -23.57 -11.27
CA ILE A 49 15.71 -22.56 -10.23
C ILE A 49 16.37 -21.33 -10.87
N THR A 50 15.64 -20.23 -10.97
CA THR A 50 16.15 -18.94 -11.45
C THR A 50 16.42 -17.98 -10.31
N THR A 51 15.75 -18.16 -9.17
CA THR A 51 15.96 -17.37 -7.94
C THR A 51 16.26 -18.29 -6.77
N ARG A 52 17.49 -18.20 -6.23
CA ARG A 52 17.93 -19.00 -5.06
C ARG A 52 17.25 -18.53 -3.76
N HIS A 53 17.33 -19.37 -2.72
CA HIS A 53 16.83 -19.09 -1.37
C HIS A 53 15.31 -18.79 -1.29
N LYS A 54 14.52 -19.42 -2.17
CA LYS A 54 13.06 -19.35 -2.18
C LYS A 54 12.49 -20.76 -2.05
N GLY A 55 11.66 -20.99 -1.05
CA GLY A 55 11.02 -22.28 -0.79
C GLY A 55 10.41 -22.34 0.60
N GLY A 56 9.43 -23.23 0.82
CA GLY A 56 8.76 -23.41 2.11
C GLY A 56 7.81 -22.25 2.49
N GLY A 57 7.78 -21.95 3.80
CA GLY A 57 6.94 -20.92 4.40
C GLY A 57 5.46 -21.31 4.54
N SER A 58 4.72 -20.55 5.35
CA SER A 58 3.28 -20.76 5.55
C SER A 58 2.47 -20.47 4.28
N ARG A 59 1.32 -21.13 4.10
CA ARG A 59 0.40 -20.88 2.97
C ARG A 59 -0.23 -19.50 3.12
N GLN A 60 -0.27 -18.75 2.03
CA GLN A 60 -0.79 -17.38 1.99
C GLN A 60 -1.88 -17.26 0.93
N LYS A 61 -2.91 -16.46 1.21
CA LYS A 61 -3.91 -16.03 0.23
C LYS A 61 -3.51 -14.66 -0.30
N TYR A 62 -3.65 -14.40 -1.59
CA TYR A 62 -3.42 -13.08 -2.15
C TYR A 62 -4.62 -12.17 -1.85
N ARG A 63 -4.35 -10.96 -1.37
CA ARG A 63 -5.38 -9.92 -1.16
C ARG A 63 -5.36 -8.97 -2.35
N ILE A 64 -6.49 -8.86 -3.04
CA ILE A 64 -6.67 -8.00 -4.20
C ILE A 64 -6.69 -6.54 -3.72
N ILE A 65 -5.64 -5.78 -4.00
CA ILE A 65 -5.56 -4.35 -3.70
C ILE A 65 -6.03 -3.56 -4.91
N ASP A 66 -6.81 -2.51 -4.63
CA ASP A 66 -7.05 -1.42 -5.57
C ASP A 66 -5.83 -0.49 -5.67
N TRP A 67 -5.04 -0.71 -6.72
CA TRP A 67 -3.89 0.13 -7.05
C TRP A 67 -4.28 1.38 -7.86
N LYS A 68 -5.47 1.41 -8.46
CA LYS A 68 -5.90 2.46 -9.39
C LYS A 68 -6.63 3.60 -8.68
N ARG A 69 -7.36 3.29 -7.60
CA ARG A 69 -8.17 4.25 -6.85
C ARG A 69 -9.09 5.04 -7.78
N ASP A 70 -9.78 4.33 -8.68
CA ASP A 70 -10.56 4.89 -9.79
C ASP A 70 -12.02 5.27 -9.44
N LYS A 71 -12.47 4.98 -8.21
CA LYS A 71 -13.79 5.38 -7.71
C LYS A 71 -13.82 6.86 -7.33
N ASP A 72 -13.83 7.72 -8.34
CA ASP A 72 -13.82 9.16 -8.16
C ASP A 72 -15.15 9.68 -7.62
N GLY A 73 -15.08 10.68 -6.73
CA GLY A 73 -16.24 11.34 -6.16
C GLY A 73 -16.96 10.55 -5.06
N ILE A 74 -16.83 9.22 -5.04
CA ILE A 74 -17.51 8.33 -4.09
C ILE A 74 -16.76 8.30 -2.75
N LYS A 75 -17.50 8.56 -1.67
CA LYS A 75 -16.99 8.49 -0.30
C LYS A 75 -16.79 7.04 0.13
N GLY A 76 -15.63 6.75 0.71
CA GLY A 76 -15.30 5.48 1.35
C GLY A 76 -15.03 5.66 2.83
N LEU A 77 -15.47 4.71 3.64
CA LEU A 77 -15.16 4.62 5.07
C LEU A 77 -14.20 3.46 5.33
N VAL A 78 -13.17 3.70 6.13
CA VAL A 78 -12.26 2.64 6.59
C VAL A 78 -13.01 1.76 7.57
N GLU A 79 -13.34 0.52 7.20
CA GLU A 79 -13.97 -0.43 8.12
C GLU A 79 -12.95 -0.96 9.14
N ARG A 80 -11.78 -1.37 8.65
CA ARG A 80 -10.72 -1.96 9.49
C ARG A 80 -9.37 -1.98 8.78
N ILE A 81 -8.32 -2.14 9.58
CA ILE A 81 -6.95 -2.28 9.10
C ILE A 81 -6.51 -3.73 9.33
N GLU A 82 -5.94 -4.35 8.30
CA GLU A 82 -5.56 -5.76 8.31
C GLU A 82 -4.08 -5.97 8.04
N HIS A 83 -3.56 -7.09 8.55
CA HIS A 83 -2.27 -7.60 8.15
C HIS A 83 -2.37 -8.31 6.81
N ASP A 84 -1.54 -7.92 5.83
CA ASP A 84 -1.35 -8.70 4.61
C ASP A 84 0.00 -9.43 4.63
N PRO A 85 0.02 -10.76 4.44
CA PRO A 85 1.26 -11.52 4.41
C PRO A 85 2.05 -11.40 3.09
N ASN A 86 1.48 -10.79 2.04
CA ASN A 86 2.09 -10.71 0.71
C ASN A 86 2.88 -9.42 0.49
N ARG A 87 2.89 -8.51 1.47
CA ARG A 87 3.59 -7.23 1.42
C ARG A 87 4.01 -6.78 2.83
N THR A 88 4.82 -5.73 2.89
CA THR A 88 5.28 -5.17 4.17
C THR A 88 4.29 -4.17 4.76
N SER A 89 3.55 -3.44 3.92
CA SER A 89 2.54 -2.46 4.32
C SER A 89 1.26 -3.14 4.83
N HIS A 90 0.56 -2.49 5.75
CA HIS A 90 -0.79 -2.88 6.12
C HIS A 90 -1.78 -2.45 5.04
N ILE A 91 -2.95 -3.08 5.05
CA ILE A 91 -4.04 -2.74 4.15
C ILE A 91 -5.25 -2.28 4.95
N ALA A 92 -6.00 -1.35 4.36
CA ALA A 92 -7.27 -0.90 4.90
C ALA A 92 -8.39 -1.46 4.03
N LEU A 93 -9.41 -2.04 4.67
CA LEU A 93 -10.65 -2.40 4.00
C LEU A 93 -11.55 -1.18 3.99
N ILE A 94 -11.91 -0.73 2.80
CA ILE A 94 -12.77 0.43 2.58
C ILE A 94 -14.15 -0.07 2.18
N LYS A 95 -15.20 0.45 2.81
CA LYS A 95 -16.58 0.34 2.36
C LYS A 95 -16.97 1.65 1.69
N TYR A 96 -17.25 1.60 0.39
CA TYR A 96 -17.75 2.74 -0.36
C TYR A 96 -19.24 2.94 -0.11
N ALA A 97 -19.73 4.16 -0.36
CA ALA A 97 -21.14 4.52 -0.17
C ALA A 97 -22.09 3.69 -1.06
N ASP A 98 -21.61 3.18 -2.20
CA ASP A 98 -22.34 2.29 -3.09
C ASP A 98 -22.35 0.82 -2.64
N GLY A 99 -21.74 0.50 -1.49
CA GLY A 99 -21.72 -0.82 -0.89
C GLY A 99 -20.54 -1.70 -1.33
N GLU A 100 -19.76 -1.30 -2.34
CA GLU A 100 -18.57 -2.04 -2.75
C GLU A 100 -17.49 -1.94 -1.67
N ARG A 101 -16.71 -3.02 -1.52
CA ARG A 101 -15.54 -3.04 -0.65
C ARG A 101 -14.27 -3.21 -1.45
N ARG A 102 -13.22 -2.48 -1.09
CA ARG A 102 -11.88 -2.65 -1.69
C ARG A 102 -10.79 -2.56 -0.64
N TYR A 103 -9.70 -3.27 -0.88
CA TYR A 103 -8.48 -3.05 -0.12
C TYR A 103 -7.64 -1.96 -0.74
N ILE A 104 -7.13 -1.06 0.10
CA ILE A 104 -6.11 -0.07 -0.27
C ILE A 104 -4.90 -0.24 0.63
N LEU A 105 -3.77 0.39 0.29
CA LEU A 105 -2.68 0.53 1.24
C LEU A 105 -3.11 1.43 2.41
N ALA A 106 -2.84 0.96 3.63
CA ALA A 106 -3.11 1.76 4.83
C ALA A 106 -2.05 2.87 4.95
N THR A 107 -2.50 4.12 5.04
CA THR A 107 -1.61 5.26 5.20
C THR A 107 -1.19 5.44 6.66
N LYS A 108 -0.16 6.27 6.88
CA LYS A 108 0.31 6.54 8.23
C LYS A 108 -0.76 7.28 9.01
N GLY A 109 -1.20 6.71 10.14
CA GLY A 109 -2.17 7.33 11.03
C GLY A 109 -3.63 7.07 10.68
N MET A 110 -3.90 6.32 9.60
CA MET A 110 -5.24 5.86 9.24
C MET A 110 -5.84 5.01 10.37
N LYS A 111 -7.12 5.20 10.65
CA LYS A 111 -7.90 4.48 11.66
C LYS A 111 -9.25 4.01 11.10
N PRO A 112 -9.86 2.97 11.68
CA PRO A 112 -11.25 2.64 11.42
C PRO A 112 -12.16 3.86 11.64
N GLY A 113 -13.10 4.08 10.72
CA GLY A 113 -13.99 5.25 10.70
C GLY A 113 -13.48 6.44 9.88
N ASP A 114 -12.19 6.46 9.49
CA ASP A 114 -11.68 7.53 8.64
C ASP A 114 -12.33 7.52 7.25
N GLU A 115 -12.54 8.72 6.73
CA GLU A 115 -13.06 8.93 5.38
C GLU A 115 -11.93 9.00 4.36
N VAL A 116 -12.10 8.26 3.27
CA VAL A 116 -11.22 8.28 2.10
C VAL A 116 -12.02 8.66 0.86
N ARG A 117 -11.44 9.51 0.02
CA ARG A 117 -12.03 9.94 -1.25
C ARG A 117 -10.98 9.89 -2.35
N SER A 118 -11.44 9.66 -3.57
CA SER A 118 -10.62 9.72 -4.77
C SER A 118 -11.19 10.74 -5.76
N GLY A 119 -10.32 11.35 -6.57
CA GLY A 119 -10.69 12.32 -7.61
C GLY A 119 -10.21 13.74 -7.33
N ALA A 120 -10.44 14.63 -8.29
CA ALA A 120 -9.95 16.03 -8.29
C ALA A 120 -10.48 16.85 -7.10
N ASP A 121 -11.72 16.61 -6.67
CA ASP A 121 -12.37 17.34 -5.58
C ASP A 121 -12.10 16.74 -4.20
N SER A 122 -11.13 15.82 -4.11
CA SER A 122 -10.78 15.20 -2.83
C SER A 122 -9.97 16.17 -1.97
N PRO A 123 -10.27 16.30 -0.67
CA PRO A 123 -9.50 17.17 0.20
C PRO A 123 -8.05 16.66 0.32
N ILE A 124 -7.11 17.58 0.55
CA ILE A 124 -5.69 17.27 0.78
C ILE A 124 -5.55 16.66 2.19
N LYS A 125 -5.90 15.38 2.32
CA LYS A 125 -5.86 14.59 3.54
C LYS A 125 -5.25 13.23 3.26
N SER A 126 -4.54 12.67 4.24
CA SER A 126 -3.94 11.35 4.08
C SER A 126 -4.98 10.27 3.79
N GLY A 127 -4.67 9.37 2.86
CA GLY A 127 -5.57 8.31 2.39
C GLY A 127 -6.37 8.66 1.14
N ASN A 128 -6.43 9.95 0.78
CA ASN A 128 -7.06 10.41 -0.44
C ASN A 128 -6.13 10.28 -1.63
N ALA A 129 -6.72 9.96 -2.78
CA ALA A 129 -5.96 9.79 -4.02
C ALA A 129 -6.46 10.73 -5.10
N MET A 130 -5.54 11.43 -5.76
CA MET A 130 -5.85 12.36 -6.85
C MET A 130 -4.70 12.36 -7.86
N GLN A 131 -4.94 12.95 -9.02
CA GLN A 131 -3.88 13.16 -10.01
C GLN A 131 -2.86 14.18 -9.48
N LEU A 132 -1.60 14.03 -9.85
CA LEU A 132 -0.51 14.95 -9.43
C LEU A 132 -0.77 16.41 -9.83
N ARG A 133 -1.66 16.66 -10.81
CA ARG A 133 -2.11 18.02 -11.15
C ARG A 133 -2.87 18.74 -10.02
N HIS A 134 -3.55 17.98 -9.17
CA HIS A 134 -4.35 18.50 -8.06
C HIS A 134 -3.61 18.42 -6.72
N VAL A 135 -2.53 17.65 -6.64
CA VAL A 135 -1.70 17.57 -5.42
C VAL A 135 -0.87 18.86 -5.28
N PRO A 136 -0.80 19.47 -4.09
CA PRO A 136 0.10 20.60 -3.84
C PRO A 136 1.57 20.19 -3.95
N VAL A 137 2.39 21.01 -4.59
CA VAL A 137 3.84 20.84 -4.62
C VAL A 137 4.39 20.88 -3.19
N GLY A 138 5.37 20.03 -2.89
CA GLY A 138 5.93 19.82 -1.56
C GLY A 138 5.25 18.69 -0.77
N SER A 139 4.08 18.22 -1.20
CA SER A 139 3.35 17.15 -0.54
C SER A 139 4.13 15.83 -0.54
N ILE A 140 3.96 15.07 0.54
CA ILE A 140 4.45 13.70 0.65
C ILE A 140 3.34 12.78 0.15
N VAL A 141 3.67 11.94 -0.83
CA VAL A 141 2.73 11.01 -1.45
C VAL A 141 3.30 9.60 -1.50
N HIS A 142 2.43 8.62 -1.72
CA HIS A 142 2.78 7.21 -1.90
C HIS A 142 1.87 6.57 -2.95
N ASN A 143 2.17 5.32 -3.31
CA ASN A 143 1.42 4.57 -4.31
C ASN A 143 1.26 5.33 -5.66
N VAL A 144 2.36 5.86 -6.19
CA VAL A 144 2.33 6.72 -7.39
C VAL A 144 2.36 5.90 -8.67
N GLU A 145 1.54 6.27 -9.65
CA GLU A 145 1.55 5.67 -10.99
C GLU A 145 2.78 6.12 -11.80
N MET A 146 3.32 5.23 -12.65
CA MET A 146 4.37 5.62 -13.60
C MET A 146 3.81 6.10 -14.94
N LYS A 147 2.62 5.59 -15.32
CA LYS A 147 1.87 5.99 -16.50
C LYS A 147 0.41 6.20 -16.07
N PRO A 148 -0.29 7.21 -16.60
CA PRO A 148 -1.68 7.47 -16.22
C PRO A 148 -2.55 6.22 -16.36
N GLY A 149 -3.28 5.85 -15.31
CA GLY A 149 -4.23 4.74 -15.30
C GLY A 149 -3.62 3.33 -15.18
N LYS A 150 -2.29 3.22 -15.10
CA LYS A 150 -1.60 1.92 -14.94
C LYS A 150 -1.68 1.39 -13.50
N GLY A 151 -2.17 2.17 -12.56
CA GLY A 151 -2.17 1.87 -11.13
C GLY A 151 -0.83 2.17 -10.47
N GLY A 152 -0.85 2.37 -9.16
CA GLY A 152 0.31 2.76 -8.39
C GLY A 152 1.42 1.68 -8.42
N GLN A 153 2.65 2.12 -8.68
CA GLN A 153 3.82 1.24 -8.80
C GLN A 153 4.94 1.65 -7.83
N LEU A 154 5.06 2.95 -7.55
CA LEU A 154 6.14 3.53 -6.74
C LEU A 154 5.68 3.74 -5.29
N ALA A 155 6.61 3.61 -4.34
CA ALA A 155 6.38 3.77 -2.90
C ALA A 155 5.17 2.97 -2.35
N ARG A 156 5.25 1.64 -2.48
CA ARG A 156 4.21 0.70 -1.99
C ARG A 156 4.59 -0.01 -0.69
N SER A 157 5.88 -0.02 -0.36
CA SER A 157 6.44 -0.67 0.84
C SER A 157 6.06 0.09 2.11
N ALA A 158 6.07 -0.60 3.25
CA ALA A 158 5.86 0.03 4.55
C ALA A 158 6.80 1.22 4.78
N GLY A 159 6.21 2.38 5.12
CA GLY A 159 6.95 3.61 5.38
C GLY A 159 7.68 4.20 4.17
N ALA A 160 7.41 3.71 2.95
CA ALA A 160 7.91 4.35 1.74
C ALA A 160 7.01 5.54 1.38
N SER A 161 7.63 6.64 1.02
CA SER A 161 6.96 7.84 0.51
C SER A 161 7.85 8.51 -0.54
N ILE A 162 7.25 9.44 -1.26
CA ILE A 162 7.84 10.21 -2.35
C ILE A 162 7.51 11.67 -2.07
N GLN A 163 8.48 12.56 -2.25
CA GLN A 163 8.25 13.99 -2.14
C GLN A 163 7.93 14.53 -3.54
N PHE A 164 6.80 15.23 -3.67
CA PHE A 164 6.49 15.96 -4.88
C PHE A 164 7.27 17.27 -4.89
N THR A 165 8.30 17.38 -5.73
CA THR A 165 9.28 18.48 -5.65
C THR A 165 8.87 19.70 -6.47
N SER A 166 8.51 19.49 -7.74
CA SER A 166 8.16 20.58 -8.65
C SER A 166 7.28 20.06 -9.78
N ARG A 167 6.64 21.00 -10.48
CA ARG A 167 5.76 20.73 -11.61
C ARG A 167 6.11 21.66 -12.75
N GLU A 168 6.33 21.09 -13.93
CA GLU A 168 6.72 21.83 -15.13
C GLU A 168 5.95 21.29 -16.33
N GLY A 169 5.11 22.15 -16.93
CA GLY A 169 4.22 21.78 -18.02
C GLY A 169 3.37 20.54 -17.69
N LEU A 170 3.48 19.51 -18.54
CA LEU A 170 2.74 18.25 -18.43
C LEU A 170 3.37 17.22 -17.46
N HIS A 171 4.44 17.60 -16.76
CA HIS A 171 5.19 16.65 -15.93
C HIS A 171 5.38 17.13 -14.49
N ALA A 172 5.41 16.14 -13.59
CA ALA A 172 5.70 16.26 -12.18
C ALA A 172 7.08 15.64 -11.90
N PHE A 173 7.89 16.31 -11.07
CA PHE A 173 9.16 15.81 -10.58
C PHE A 173 9.02 15.27 -9.17
N LEU A 174 9.38 14.00 -9.00
CA LEU A 174 9.20 13.25 -7.78
C LEU A 174 10.56 12.80 -7.25
N ARG A 175 10.87 13.14 -6.00
CA ARG A 175 12.05 12.61 -5.31
C ARG A 175 11.69 11.28 -4.65
N LEU A 176 12.30 10.21 -5.14
CA LEU A 176 12.13 8.86 -4.63
C LEU A 176 12.97 8.63 -3.37
N ARG A 177 12.65 7.58 -2.61
CA ARG A 177 13.43 7.15 -1.44
C ARG A 177 14.88 6.75 -1.79
N SER A 178 15.15 6.37 -3.03
CA SER A 178 16.50 6.10 -3.54
C SER A 178 17.35 7.37 -3.69
N GLY A 179 16.75 8.57 -3.59
CA GLY A 179 17.38 9.84 -3.93
C GLY A 179 17.20 10.25 -5.39
N GLU A 180 16.78 9.33 -6.27
CA GLU A 180 16.47 9.60 -7.67
C GLU A 180 15.35 10.65 -7.79
N ILE A 181 15.58 11.67 -8.61
CA ILE A 181 14.53 12.60 -9.05
C ILE A 181 13.98 12.07 -10.37
N ARG A 182 12.71 11.71 -10.36
CA ARG A 182 12.05 11.08 -11.51
C ARG A 182 10.95 11.97 -12.07
N LYS A 183 10.94 12.10 -13.39
CA LYS A 183 9.89 12.77 -14.16
C LYS A 183 8.72 11.80 -14.40
N VAL A 184 7.50 12.25 -14.09
CA VAL A 184 6.25 11.49 -14.24
C VAL A 184 5.18 12.38 -14.87
N HIS A 185 4.22 11.82 -15.59
CA HIS A 185 3.12 12.60 -16.17
C HIS A 185 2.21 13.20 -15.08
N ILE A 186 1.71 14.42 -15.30
CA ILE A 186 0.88 15.13 -14.32
C ILE A 186 -0.47 14.44 -14.01
N ASP A 187 -0.98 13.66 -14.97
CA ASP A 187 -2.23 12.89 -14.83
C ASP A 187 -2.06 11.54 -14.12
N CYS A 188 -0.83 11.18 -13.75
CA CYS A 188 -0.60 10.03 -12.89
C CYS A 188 -1.23 10.27 -11.51
N ARG A 189 -1.87 9.24 -10.97
CA ARG A 189 -2.44 9.29 -9.62
C ARG A 189 -1.38 9.06 -8.54
N ALA A 190 -1.62 9.69 -7.41
CA ALA A 190 -0.87 9.49 -6.18
C ALA A 190 -1.82 9.53 -4.99
N THR A 191 -1.48 8.82 -3.91
CA THR A 191 -2.21 8.89 -2.64
C THR A 191 -1.40 9.72 -1.65
N ILE A 192 -2.04 10.63 -0.94
CA ILE A 192 -1.41 11.47 0.08
C ILE A 192 -1.14 10.61 1.32
#